data_AF-A0A3C0B4Z0-F1
#
_entry.id   AF-A0A3C0B4Z0-F1
#
_cell.length_a   1.000
_cell.length_b   1.000
_cell.length_c   1.000
_cell.angle_alpha   90.00
_cell.angle_beta   90.00
_cell.angle_gamma   90.00
#
_symmetry.space_group_name_H-M   'P 1'
#
loop_
_entity.id
_entity.type
_entity.pdbx_description
1 polymer ?
#
loop_
_entity_poly.entity_id
_entity_poly.type
_entity_poly.pdbx_seq_one_letter_code
_entity_poly.pdbx_strand_id
1 'polypeptide(L)'
;MARIAGIDIPKNKRGEIGLTYIFGIGRSSAQQILREAGVDVNKKVQDWDDDEQNAIRTVINDHFKVEGALRTEVQTNIKRLMD
;
A
#
# COMPACT_ATOMS: atom_id res chain seq x y z
N MET A 1 -4.56 -7.73 12.65
CA MET A 1 -3.60 -6.63 12.34
C MET A 1 -3.32 -6.88 10.88
N ALA A 2 -3.73 -5.98 9.99
CA ALA A 2 -3.55 -6.23 8.56
C ALA A 2 -2.08 -5.96 8.22
N ARG A 3 -1.33 -7.02 7.92
CA ARG A 3 0.05 -6.91 7.43
C ARG A 3 0.03 -6.93 5.91
N ILE A 4 0.44 -5.82 5.30
CA ILE A 4 0.45 -5.62 3.84
C ILE A 4 1.83 -5.11 3.44
N ALA A 5 2.43 -5.70 2.41
CA ALA A 5 3.79 -5.40 1.96
C ALA A 5 4.87 -5.46 3.09
N GLY A 6 4.64 -6.31 4.11
CA GLY A 6 5.54 -6.42 5.27
C GLY A 6 5.36 -5.33 6.33
N ILE A 7 4.39 -4.43 6.17
CA ILE A 7 4.08 -3.34 7.10
C ILE A 7 2.77 -3.62 7.85
N ASP A 8 2.76 -3.34 9.15
CA ASP A 8 1.59 -3.47 10.00
C ASP A 8 0.77 -2.17 9.96
N ILE A 9 -0.44 -2.24 9.39
CA ILE A 9 -1.27 -1.05 9.18
C ILE A 9 -2.10 -0.73 10.45
N PRO A 10 -2.23 0.56 10.84
CA PRO A 10 -3.09 0.97 11.95
C PRO A 10 -4.57 0.59 11.75
N LYS A 11 -5.09 -0.23 12.66
CA LYS A 11 -6.47 -0.77 12.65
C LYS A 11 -7.58 0.30 12.69
N ASN A 12 -7.37 1.35 13.47
CA ASN A 12 -8.39 2.38 13.74
C ASN A 12 -8.48 3.49 12.68
N LYS A 13 -7.71 3.39 11.60
CA LYS A 13 -7.70 4.39 10.52
C LYS A 13 -8.60 3.95 9.36
N ARG A 14 -9.16 4.94 8.66
CA ARG A 14 -9.82 4.75 7.35
C ARG A 14 -8.80 4.16 6.38
N GLY A 15 -9.25 3.27 5.49
CA GLY A 15 -8.40 2.58 4.53
C GLY A 15 -7.48 3.52 3.75
N GLU A 16 -8.02 4.65 3.28
CA GLU A 16 -7.25 5.64 2.50
C GLU A 16 -6.06 6.25 3.24
N ILE A 17 -6.08 6.26 4.59
CA ILE A 17 -4.99 6.74 5.43
C ILE A 17 -4.16 5.57 5.97
N GLY A 18 -4.77 4.39 6.16
CA GLY A 18 -4.06 3.19 6.57
C GLY A 18 -2.98 2.80 5.56
N LEU A 19 -3.33 2.76 4.28
CA LEU A 19 -2.41 2.35 3.22
C LEU A 19 -1.23 3.30 3.01
N THR A 20 -1.34 4.59 3.39
CA THR A 20 -0.24 5.56 3.22
C THR A 20 0.93 5.34 4.18
N TYR A 21 0.82 4.37 5.09
CA TYR A 21 1.96 3.94 5.92
C TYR A 21 2.97 3.11 5.12
N ILE A 22 2.57 2.59 3.96
CA ILE A 22 3.43 1.84 3.06
C ILE A 22 4.22 2.83 2.21
N PHE A 23 5.54 2.73 2.22
CA PHE A 23 6.43 3.52 1.39
C PHE A 23 6.17 3.26 -0.09
N GLY A 24 5.92 4.33 -0.85
CA GLY A 24 5.50 4.28 -2.24
C GLY A 24 3.99 4.44 -2.43
N ILE A 25 3.18 4.41 -1.35
CA ILE A 25 1.73 4.61 -1.41
C ILE A 25 1.37 5.99 -0.86
N GLY A 26 0.91 6.87 -1.75
CA GLY A 26 0.29 8.15 -1.40
C GLY A 26 -1.22 8.07 -1.25
N ARG A 27 -1.88 9.17 -0.88
CA ARG A 27 -3.34 9.22 -0.72
C ARG A 27 -4.10 8.90 -2.01
N SER A 28 -3.62 9.39 -3.16
CA SER A 28 -4.22 9.11 -4.47
C SER A 28 -4.14 7.62 -4.80
N SER A 29 -2.95 7.03 -4.69
CA SER A 29 -2.72 5.60 -4.92
C SER A 29 -3.52 4.73 -3.95
N ALA A 30 -3.61 5.12 -2.67
CA ALA A 30 -4.42 4.41 -1.69
C ALA A 30 -5.91 4.38 -2.07
N GLN A 31 -6.47 5.52 -2.52
CA GLN A 31 -7.85 5.56 -3.00
C GLN A 31 -8.05 4.74 -4.28
N GLN A 32 -7.07 4.75 -5.19
CA GLN A 32 -7.10 3.92 -6.39
C GLN A 32 -7.10 2.42 -6.04
N ILE A 33 -6.18 1.99 -5.18
CA ILE A 33 -6.07 0.59 -4.72
C ILE A 33 -7.38 0.12 -4.10
N LEU A 34 -7.97 0.93 -3.21
CA LEU A 34 -9.22 0.55 -2.54
C LEU A 34 -10.39 0.45 -3.53
N ARG A 35 -10.47 1.36 -4.51
CA ARG A 35 -11.49 1.30 -5.56
C ARG A 35 -11.33 0.07 -6.45
N GLU A 36 -10.10 -0.25 -6.85
CA GLU A 36 -9.79 -1.44 -7.66
C GLU A 36 -10.04 -2.74 -6.89
N ALA A 37 -9.76 -2.76 -5.58
CA ALA A 37 -10.06 -3.87 -4.69
C ALA A 37 -11.54 -3.96 -4.28
N GLY A 38 -12.40 -3.02 -4.69
CA GLY A 38 -13.82 -3.00 -4.33
C GLY A 38 -14.13 -2.63 -2.88
N VAL A 39 -13.19 -2.00 -2.18
CA VAL A 39 -13.29 -1.64 -0.75
C VAL A 39 -13.64 -0.16 -0.58
N ASP A 40 -14.59 0.15 0.30
CA ASP A 40 -14.92 1.55 0.62
C ASP A 40 -13.71 2.25 1.29
N VAL A 41 -13.31 3.39 0.74
CA VAL A 41 -12.22 4.23 1.24
C VAL A 41 -12.38 4.70 2.68
N ASN A 42 -13.63 4.78 3.17
CA ASN A 42 -14.00 5.14 4.53
C ASN A 42 -14.02 3.97 5.49
N LYS A 43 -14.06 2.73 4.98
CA LYS A 43 -14.03 1.53 5.83
C LYS A 43 -12.73 1.52 6.62
N LYS A 44 -12.81 1.23 7.92
CA LYS A 44 -11.59 1.16 8.73
C LYS A 44 -10.88 -0.16 8.44
N VAL A 45 -9.55 -0.14 8.59
CA VAL A 45 -8.69 -1.30 8.32
C VAL A 45 -9.08 -2.51 9.17
N GLN A 46 -9.57 -2.30 10.39
CA GLN A 46 -10.05 -3.39 11.25
C GLN A 46 -11.34 -4.06 10.78
N ASP A 47 -12.13 -3.35 9.96
CA ASP A 47 -13.43 -3.83 9.49
C ASP A 47 -13.28 -4.55 8.14
N TRP A 48 -12.06 -4.63 7.59
CA TRP A 48 -11.79 -5.36 6.36
C TRP A 48 -11.94 -6.86 6.56
N ASP A 49 -12.69 -7.50 5.68
CA ASP A 49 -12.74 -8.96 5.64
C ASP A 49 -11.47 -9.54 4.98
N ASP A 50 -11.34 -10.86 5.01
CA ASP A 50 -10.14 -11.53 4.49
C ASP A 50 -10.04 -11.44 2.96
N ASP A 51 -11.16 -11.38 2.26
CA ASP A 51 -11.22 -11.27 0.79
C ASP A 51 -10.80 -9.88 0.34
N GLU A 52 -11.30 -8.82 0.99
CA GLU A 52 -10.90 -7.43 0.81
C GLU A 52 -9.40 -7.24 1.10
N GLN A 53 -8.89 -7.83 2.19
CA GLN A 53 -7.47 -7.79 2.52
C GLN A 53 -6.61 -8.46 1.44
N ASN A 54 -7.06 -9.60 0.91
CA ASN A 54 -6.37 -10.29 -0.17
C ASN A 54 -6.44 -9.50 -1.49
N ALA A 55 -7.59 -8.94 -1.84
CA ALA A 55 -7.75 -8.10 -3.03
C ALA A 55 -6.82 -6.89 -2.99
N ILE A 56 -6.78 -6.17 -1.86
CA ILE A 56 -5.85 -5.04 -1.66
C ILE A 56 -4.39 -5.49 -1.82
N ARG A 57 -4.03 -6.65 -1.25
CA ARG A 57 -2.67 -7.19 -1.35
C ARG A 57 -2.29 -7.52 -2.80
N THR A 58 -3.19 -8.12 -3.55
CA THR A 58 -2.99 -8.46 -4.97
C THR A 58 -2.80 -7.19 -5.80
N VAL A 59 -3.70 -6.21 -5.68
CA VAL A 59 -3.59 -4.93 -6.41
C VAL A 59 -2.27 -4.23 -6.13
N ILE A 60 -1.82 -4.20 -4.86
CA ILE A 60 -0.53 -3.61 -4.49
C ILE A 60 0.63 -4.35 -5.15
N ASN A 61 0.67 -5.68 -5.06
CA ASN A 61 1.77 -6.47 -5.60
C ASN A 61 1.87 -6.40 -7.14
N ASP A 62 0.73 -6.34 -7.83
CA ASP A 62 0.67 -6.39 -9.29
C ASP A 62 0.97 -5.03 -9.94
N HIS A 63 0.53 -3.94 -9.31
CA HIS A 63 0.57 -2.61 -9.93
C HIS A 63 1.56 -1.64 -9.27
N PHE A 64 2.03 -1.91 -8.05
CA PHE A 64 2.83 -0.96 -7.29
C PHE A 64 4.14 -1.57 -6.80
N LYS A 65 5.25 -0.88 -7.08
CA LYS A 65 6.52 -1.16 -6.42
C LYS A 65 6.56 -0.39 -5.10
N VAL A 66 6.64 -1.11 -3.99
CA VAL A 66 6.57 -0.55 -2.63
C VAL A 66 7.77 -0.98 -1.78
N GLU A 67 7.99 -0.26 -0.68
CA GLU A 67 8.98 -0.57 0.35
C GLU A 67 10.39 -0.84 -0.18
N GLY A 68 10.99 -1.97 0.17
CA GLY A 68 12.39 -2.30 -0.12
C GLY A 68 12.70 -2.22 -1.62
N ALA A 69 11.82 -2.74 -2.46
CA ALA A 69 12.02 -2.73 -3.90
C ALA A 69 12.10 -1.29 -4.45
N LEU A 70 11.22 -0.39 -3.99
CA LEU A 70 11.23 1.02 -4.40
C LEU A 70 12.44 1.76 -3.82
N ARG A 71 12.80 1.51 -2.56
CA ARG A 71 13.97 2.14 -1.93
C ARG A 71 15.27 1.78 -2.63
N THR A 72 15.47 0.50 -2.96
CA THR A 72 16.66 0.03 -3.68
C THR A 72 16.72 0.61 -5.09
N GLU A 73 15.59 0.69 -5.79
CA GLU A 73 15.54 1.33 -7.12
C GLU A 73 15.93 2.80 -7.05
N VAL A 74 15.37 3.56 -6.12
CA VAL A 74 15.70 4.99 -5.93
C VAL A 74 17.19 5.16 -5.64
N GLN A 75 17.76 4.35 -4.73
CA GLN A 75 19.19 4.39 -4.43
C GLN A 75 20.07 4.06 -5.65
N THR A 76 19.68 3.05 -6.44
CA THR A 76 20.40 2.65 -7.66
C THR A 76 20.35 3.75 -8.71
N ASN A 77 19.19 4.38 -8.88
CA ASN A 77 19.01 5.50 -9.81
C ASN A 77 19.87 6.70 -9.41
N ILE A 78 19.98 7.01 -8.12
CA ILE A 78 20.85 8.08 -7.61
C ILE A 78 22.32 7.73 -7.89
N LYS A 79 22.75 6.51 -7.52
CA LYS A 79 24.14 6.08 -7.72
C LYS A 79 24.56 6.14 -9.19
N ARG A 80 23.69 5.71 -10.10
CA ARG A 80 23.91 5.77 -11.56
C ARG A 80 24.15 7.19 -12.10
N LEU A 81 23.63 8.22 -11.43
CA LEU A 81 23.83 9.62 -11.83
C LEU A 81 25.06 10.26 -11.19
N MET A 82 25.67 9.59 -10.20
CA MET A 82 26.92 10.02 -9.56
C MET A 82 28.15 9.47 -10.27
N ASP A 83 28.04 8.26 -10.84
CA ASP A 83 29.04 7.64 -11.72
C ASP A 83 29.02 8.28 -13.13
#